data_AF-A0A142BQM0-F1
#
_entry.id   AF-A0A142BQM0-F1
#
_cell.length_a   1.000
_cell.length_b   1.000
_cell.length_c   1.000
_cell.angle_alpha   90.00
_cell.angle_beta   90.00
_cell.angle_gamma   90.00
#
_symmetry.space_group_name_H-M   'P 1'
#
loop_
_entity.id
_entity.type
_entity.pdbx_description
1 polymer ?
#
loop_
_entity_poly.entity_id
_entity_poly.type
_entity_poly.pdbx_seq_one_letter_code
_entity_poly.pdbx_strand_id
1 'polypeptide(L)'
;MREMRKRSFADAIDKFFKLGNNLNQRDVIAVRRTVSGLLKLLHPDAQYTKDDVRACLTYALETRRRVKEQLKKLGGMEFFDVHFSYIDNDSLEEFFVNVPEQGGSKLIPEGLPRAGVVHLVTQGSTGQLGLYRYETQMMAGSGKHSVSGLGSNTAAKEAVRVGFDYFKGNLNRISASAKFSDHEYHLHVVELHNTGPSTKSSLAALIAFCSILMNRPIQEQMVVLGEMTLGGVVNPVQDLAGSLQLAMDSGAKRILLPMASASDIPTVPAELFSKFQISFYADPVDAVFKALGVN
;
A
#
# COMPACT_ATOMS: atom_id res chain seq x y z
N MET A 1 13.01 20.43 -38.99
CA MET A 1 13.12 20.61 -37.51
C MET A 1 13.20 22.07 -37.04
N ARG A 2 13.99 22.97 -37.67
CA ARG A 2 14.14 24.38 -37.19
C ARG A 2 12.82 25.17 -37.15
N GLU A 3 11.96 25.02 -38.15
CA GLU A 3 10.64 25.69 -38.19
C GLU A 3 9.65 25.17 -37.13
N MET A 4 9.67 23.86 -36.84
CA MET A 4 8.78 23.26 -35.82
C MET A 4 9.10 23.71 -34.38
N ARG A 5 10.24 24.36 -34.15
CA ARG A 5 10.55 24.97 -32.84
C ARG A 5 9.63 26.15 -32.51
N LYS A 6 9.07 26.82 -33.52
CA LYS A 6 8.19 27.99 -33.35
C LYS A 6 6.75 27.61 -32.96
N ARG A 7 6.36 26.34 -33.16
CA ARG A 7 5.02 25.82 -32.85
C ARG A 7 5.03 25.11 -31.49
N SER A 8 3.92 25.08 -30.77
CA SER A 8 3.78 24.32 -29.51
C SER A 8 2.50 23.51 -29.54
N PHE A 9 2.57 22.24 -29.11
CA PHE A 9 1.40 21.38 -28.88
C PHE A 9 1.30 20.99 -27.40
N ALA A 10 1.84 21.81 -26.49
CA ALA A 10 1.82 21.53 -25.05
C ALA A 10 0.40 21.46 -24.46
N ASP A 11 -0.55 22.13 -25.10
CA ASP A 11 -1.96 22.22 -24.68
C ASP A 11 -2.83 21.17 -25.39
N ALA A 12 -2.25 20.35 -26.28
CA ALA A 12 -2.97 19.29 -26.98
C ALA A 12 -3.55 18.23 -26.02
N ILE A 13 -2.91 18.05 -24.86
CA ILE A 13 -3.37 17.18 -23.78
C ILE A 13 -4.75 17.64 -23.29
N ASP A 14 -4.92 18.95 -23.04
CA ASP A 14 -6.11 19.50 -22.36
C ASP A 14 -7.40 19.34 -23.17
N LYS A 15 -7.27 19.11 -24.49
CA LYS A 15 -8.40 18.83 -25.37
C LYS A 15 -9.08 17.49 -25.04
N PHE A 16 -8.33 16.52 -24.53
CA PHE A 16 -8.81 15.14 -24.36
C PHE A 16 -8.58 14.56 -22.96
N PHE A 17 -7.59 15.05 -22.22
CA PHE A 17 -7.14 14.49 -20.95
C PHE A 17 -6.80 15.58 -19.93
N LYS A 18 -6.82 15.21 -18.66
CA LYS A 18 -6.31 16.00 -17.54
C LYS A 18 -5.22 15.23 -16.82
N LEU A 19 -4.10 15.87 -16.46
CA LEU A 19 -3.06 15.21 -15.66
C LEU A 19 -3.55 14.98 -14.21
N GLY A 20 -3.15 13.87 -13.61
CA GLY A 20 -3.48 13.52 -12.24
C GLY A 20 -2.95 14.51 -11.21
N ASN A 21 -3.62 14.57 -10.06
CA ASN A 21 -3.35 15.59 -9.03
C ASN A 21 -2.00 15.39 -8.30
N ASN A 22 -1.38 14.23 -8.43
CA ASN A 22 -0.12 13.90 -7.77
C ASN A 22 1.12 14.42 -8.53
N LEU A 23 0.97 14.89 -9.76
CA LEU A 23 2.09 15.46 -10.53
C LEU A 23 2.43 16.87 -10.03
N ASN A 24 3.65 17.06 -9.54
CA ASN A 24 4.14 18.40 -9.20
C ASN A 24 4.34 19.26 -10.46
N GLN A 25 4.51 20.58 -10.28
CA GLN A 25 4.66 21.53 -11.39
C GLN A 25 5.83 21.19 -12.33
N ARG A 26 6.95 20.64 -11.81
CA ARG A 26 8.11 20.23 -12.63
C ARG A 26 7.77 19.01 -13.48
N ASP A 27 7.01 18.07 -12.94
CA ASP A 27 6.54 16.87 -13.65
C ASP A 27 5.56 17.25 -14.75
N VAL A 28 4.58 18.11 -14.44
CA VAL A 28 3.61 18.63 -15.43
C VAL A 28 4.31 19.31 -16.60
N ILE A 29 5.26 20.21 -16.32
CA ILE A 29 6.01 20.92 -17.37
C ILE A 29 6.81 19.94 -18.24
N ALA A 30 7.46 18.95 -17.63
CA ALA A 30 8.25 17.96 -18.34
C ALA A 30 7.36 17.11 -19.28
N VAL A 31 6.24 16.58 -18.77
CA VAL A 31 5.30 15.77 -19.55
C VAL A 31 4.74 16.56 -20.73
N ARG A 32 4.25 17.78 -20.50
CA ARG A 32 3.72 18.66 -21.56
C ARG A 32 4.74 18.96 -22.66
N ARG A 33 6.00 19.21 -22.28
CA ARG A 33 7.08 19.44 -23.25
C ARG A 33 7.41 18.20 -24.06
N THR A 34 7.42 17.02 -23.43
CA THR A 34 7.64 15.75 -24.12
C THR A 34 6.53 15.44 -25.11
N VAL A 35 5.26 15.56 -24.71
CA VAL A 35 4.11 15.37 -25.62
C VAL A 35 4.17 16.35 -26.79
N SER A 36 4.42 17.63 -26.51
CA SER A 36 4.59 18.66 -27.55
C SER A 36 5.73 18.31 -28.52
N GLY A 37 6.83 17.74 -28.03
CA GLY A 37 7.94 17.26 -28.85
C GLY A 37 7.56 16.07 -29.74
N LEU A 38 6.88 15.07 -29.17
CA LEU A 38 6.47 13.85 -29.88
C LEU A 38 5.44 14.17 -30.97
N LEU A 39 4.43 14.98 -30.67
CA LEU A 39 3.43 15.39 -31.65
C LEU A 39 4.05 16.15 -32.84
N LYS A 40 5.10 16.96 -32.62
CA LYS A 40 5.81 17.62 -33.74
C LYS A 40 6.50 16.64 -34.67
N LEU A 41 6.94 15.49 -34.13
CA LEU A 41 7.66 14.48 -34.89
C LEU A 41 6.71 13.55 -35.62
N LEU A 42 5.64 13.12 -34.94
CA LEU A 42 4.68 12.14 -35.45
C LEU A 42 3.57 12.79 -36.29
N HIS A 43 3.13 14.00 -35.92
CA HIS A 43 2.03 14.74 -36.55
C HIS A 43 2.45 16.19 -36.88
N PRO A 44 3.43 16.38 -37.79
CA PRO A 44 4.00 17.70 -38.08
C PRO A 44 3.01 18.68 -38.71
N ASP A 45 1.96 18.17 -39.35
CA ASP A 45 0.84 18.90 -39.95
C ASP A 45 -0.26 19.29 -38.94
N ALA A 46 -0.09 18.94 -37.66
CA ALA A 46 -1.04 19.16 -36.56
C ALA A 46 -2.35 18.37 -36.68
N GLN A 47 -2.38 17.31 -37.49
CA GLN A 47 -3.51 16.39 -37.53
C GLN A 47 -3.23 15.19 -36.63
N TYR A 48 -3.84 15.19 -35.44
CA TYR A 48 -3.74 14.12 -34.46
C TYR A 48 -5.11 13.83 -33.84
N THR A 49 -5.35 12.57 -33.55
CA THR A 49 -6.55 12.06 -32.89
C THR A 49 -6.37 11.99 -31.37
N LYS A 50 -7.45 11.63 -30.66
CA LYS A 50 -7.40 11.37 -29.22
C LYS A 50 -6.40 10.26 -28.87
N ASP A 51 -6.36 9.19 -29.67
CA ASP A 51 -5.47 8.05 -29.45
C ASP A 51 -4.01 8.41 -29.69
N ASP A 52 -3.72 9.25 -30.68
CA ASP A 52 -2.36 9.76 -30.93
C ASP A 52 -1.84 10.57 -29.74
N VAL A 53 -2.69 11.44 -29.18
CA VAL A 53 -2.36 12.21 -27.97
C VAL A 53 -2.22 11.28 -26.77
N ARG A 54 -3.07 10.27 -26.63
CA ARG A 54 -3.00 9.26 -25.55
C ARG A 54 -1.69 8.48 -25.59
N ALA A 55 -1.26 8.04 -26.77
CA ALA A 55 -0.01 7.32 -26.95
C ALA A 55 1.20 8.19 -26.57
N CYS A 56 1.24 9.44 -27.07
CA CYS A 56 2.29 10.39 -26.72
C CYS A 56 2.31 10.71 -25.23
N LEU A 57 1.13 10.89 -24.62
CA LEU A 57 0.96 11.20 -23.19
C LEU A 57 1.41 10.03 -22.31
N THR A 58 1.00 8.81 -22.64
CA THR A 58 1.38 7.60 -21.91
C THR A 58 2.90 7.45 -21.92
N TYR A 59 3.53 7.55 -23.09
CA TYR A 59 4.99 7.49 -23.19
C TYR A 59 5.70 8.63 -22.45
N ALA A 60 5.16 9.85 -22.49
CA ALA A 60 5.71 10.99 -21.75
C ALA A 60 5.63 10.78 -20.23
N LEU A 61 4.56 10.17 -19.73
CA LEU A 61 4.40 9.81 -18.33
C LEU A 61 5.33 8.65 -17.93
N GLU A 62 5.47 7.61 -18.76
CA GLU A 62 6.40 6.50 -18.52
C GLU A 62 7.85 6.99 -18.38
N THR A 63 8.30 7.81 -19.34
CA THR A 63 9.67 8.36 -19.32
C THR A 63 9.90 9.25 -18.11
N ARG A 64 8.92 10.09 -17.74
CA ARG A 64 9.02 10.92 -16.53
C ARG A 64 9.04 10.09 -15.26
N ARG A 65 8.23 9.03 -15.20
CA ARG A 65 8.21 8.08 -14.10
C ARG A 65 9.56 7.38 -13.94
N ARG A 66 10.18 6.89 -15.03
CA ARG A 66 11.52 6.28 -14.98
C ARG A 66 12.57 7.22 -14.38
N VAL A 67 12.52 8.52 -14.70
CA VAL A 67 13.42 9.51 -14.09
C VAL A 67 13.16 9.62 -12.58
N LYS A 68 11.89 9.65 -12.16
CA LYS A 68 11.54 9.66 -10.73
C LYS A 68 11.98 8.39 -10.00
N GLU A 69 11.86 7.21 -10.62
CA GLU A 69 12.35 5.95 -10.04
C GLU A 69 13.87 5.98 -9.82
N GLN A 70 14.65 6.59 -10.72
CA GLN A 70 16.09 6.76 -10.51
C GLN A 70 16.39 7.76 -9.38
N LEU A 71 15.64 8.86 -9.30
CA LEU A 71 15.77 9.81 -8.21
C LEU A 71 15.39 9.20 -6.86
N LYS A 72 14.39 8.32 -6.81
CA LYS A 72 14.03 7.54 -5.62
C LYS A 72 15.19 6.66 -5.15
N LYS A 73 15.90 6.00 -6.07
CA LYS A 73 17.09 5.20 -5.74
C LYS A 73 18.24 6.04 -5.16
N LEU A 74 18.38 7.29 -5.58
CA LEU A 74 19.48 8.18 -5.17
C LEU A 74 19.16 9.02 -3.92
N GLY A 75 17.92 9.51 -3.80
CA GLY A 75 17.49 10.49 -2.80
C GLY A 75 16.54 9.93 -1.72
N GLY A 76 16.24 8.64 -1.74
CA GLY A 76 15.42 8.00 -0.70
C GLY A 76 14.00 8.58 -0.59
N MET A 77 13.55 8.82 0.64
CA MET A 77 12.15 9.16 0.98
C MET A 77 11.61 10.45 0.34
N GLU A 78 12.46 11.36 -0.13
CA GLU A 78 12.03 12.63 -0.76
C GLU A 78 11.31 12.45 -2.11
N PHE A 79 11.38 11.26 -2.71
CA PHE A 79 10.82 10.96 -4.04
C PHE A 79 9.85 9.77 -4.05
N PHE A 80 9.34 9.35 -2.88
CA PHE A 80 8.54 8.14 -2.75
C PHE A 80 7.14 8.23 -3.37
N ASP A 81 6.56 9.43 -3.47
CA ASP A 81 5.15 9.57 -3.87
C ASP A 81 4.93 10.53 -5.03
N VAL A 82 4.84 9.96 -6.24
CA VAL A 82 4.10 10.56 -7.35
C VAL A 82 3.45 9.44 -8.14
N HIS A 83 2.14 9.27 -7.99
CA HIS A 83 1.36 8.47 -8.93
C HIS A 83 1.27 9.25 -10.25
N PHE A 84 1.88 8.71 -11.30
CA PHE A 84 1.76 9.27 -12.64
C PHE A 84 0.47 8.75 -13.28
N SER A 85 -0.52 9.64 -13.38
CA SER A 85 -1.83 9.33 -13.96
C SER A 85 -2.33 10.43 -14.88
N TYR A 86 -3.33 10.09 -15.68
CA TYR A 86 -4.14 11.03 -16.45
C TYR A 86 -5.61 10.59 -16.47
N ILE A 87 -6.51 11.55 -16.54
CA ILE A 87 -7.96 11.36 -16.55
C ILE A 87 -8.44 11.63 -17.97
N ASP A 88 -9.26 10.74 -18.50
CA ASP A 88 -9.95 10.94 -19.78
C ASP A 88 -11.15 11.88 -19.58
N ASN A 89 -11.22 12.95 -20.36
CA ASN A 89 -12.26 13.97 -20.19
C ASN A 89 -13.67 13.45 -20.59
N ASP A 90 -13.76 12.40 -21.42
CA ASP A 90 -15.04 11.84 -21.86
C ASP A 90 -15.55 10.78 -20.89
N SER A 91 -14.69 9.84 -20.49
CA SER A 91 -15.09 8.75 -19.57
C SER A 91 -14.96 9.10 -18.08
N LEU A 92 -14.23 10.17 -17.75
CA LEU A 92 -13.84 10.55 -16.38
C LEU A 92 -13.02 9.48 -15.64
N GLU A 93 -12.55 8.46 -16.35
CA GLU A 93 -11.72 7.39 -15.80
C GLU A 93 -10.27 7.86 -15.65
N GLU A 94 -9.64 7.51 -14.53
CA GLU A 94 -8.24 7.81 -14.25
C GLU A 94 -7.35 6.62 -14.60
N PHE A 95 -6.40 6.85 -15.51
CA PHE A 95 -5.43 5.87 -15.99
C PHE A 95 -4.08 6.08 -15.33
N PHE A 96 -3.59 5.06 -14.64
CA PHE A 96 -2.28 5.05 -13.99
C PHE A 96 -1.22 4.46 -14.91
N VAL A 97 -0.11 5.19 -15.10
CA VAL A 97 0.97 4.80 -16.01
C VAL A 97 2.11 4.16 -15.23
N ASN A 98 2.17 2.83 -15.24
CA ASN A 98 3.21 2.03 -14.59
C ASN A 98 4.38 1.72 -15.52
N VAL A 99 5.55 1.39 -14.96
CA VAL A 99 6.74 0.99 -15.74
C VAL A 99 7.30 -0.32 -15.22
N PRO A 100 7.70 -1.29 -16.07
CA PRO A 100 8.27 -2.57 -15.63
C PRO A 100 9.55 -2.42 -14.81
N GLU A 101 10.30 -1.34 -15.05
CA GLU A 101 11.49 -0.97 -14.30
C GLU A 101 11.19 -0.36 -12.93
N GLN A 102 9.93 -0.41 -12.46
CA GLN A 102 9.58 -0.47 -11.04
C GLN A 102 10.15 -1.77 -10.43
N GLY A 103 11.46 -1.89 -10.53
CA GLY A 103 12.30 -3.02 -10.21
C GLY A 103 13.42 -2.48 -9.34
N GLY A 104 13.17 -2.56 -8.04
CA GLY A 104 14.07 -2.12 -6.98
C GLY A 104 13.25 -1.73 -5.75
N SER A 105 13.11 -2.66 -4.81
CA SER A 105 12.28 -2.63 -3.59
C SER A 105 10.78 -2.88 -3.79
N LYS A 106 10.38 -4.15 -3.96
CA LYS A 106 9.05 -4.55 -3.45
C LYS A 106 8.97 -4.02 -2.01
N LEU A 107 7.93 -3.26 -1.68
CA LEU A 107 7.77 -2.67 -0.35
C LEU A 107 7.75 -3.75 0.74
N ILE A 108 7.27 -4.94 0.37
CA ILE A 108 7.37 -6.17 1.14
C ILE A 108 8.59 -6.95 0.63
N PRO A 109 9.67 -7.06 1.42
CA PRO A 109 10.86 -7.79 1.00
C PRO A 109 10.58 -9.30 0.89
N GLU A 110 11.35 -9.96 0.03
CA GLU A 110 11.41 -11.43 -0.02
C GLU A 110 12.22 -11.97 1.17
N GLY A 111 11.90 -13.18 1.59
CA GLY A 111 12.42 -13.82 2.79
C GLY A 111 11.52 -13.69 4.02
N LEU A 112 11.86 -14.46 5.05
CA LEU A 112 11.16 -14.40 6.31
C LEU A 112 11.42 -13.05 6.99
N PRO A 113 10.35 -12.33 7.42
CA PRO A 113 10.53 -11.12 8.20
C PRO A 113 11.11 -11.46 9.58
N ARG A 114 11.57 -10.44 10.31
CA ARG A 114 11.88 -10.61 11.74
C ARG A 114 10.58 -10.80 12.53
N ALA A 115 10.67 -11.49 13.67
CA ALA A 115 9.55 -11.55 14.62
C ALA A 115 9.10 -10.13 14.99
N GLY A 116 7.79 -9.92 15.09
CA GLY A 116 7.18 -8.62 15.35
C GLY A 116 7.04 -7.69 14.14
N VAL A 117 7.45 -8.13 12.93
CA VAL A 117 7.25 -7.37 11.69
C VAL A 117 6.02 -7.87 10.95
N VAL A 118 5.05 -7.00 10.72
CA VAL A 118 3.77 -7.33 10.05
C VAL A 118 3.44 -6.29 8.99
N HIS A 119 2.96 -6.73 7.83
CA HIS A 119 2.46 -5.84 6.78
C HIS A 119 0.93 -5.89 6.73
N LEU A 120 0.30 -4.73 6.59
CA LEU A 120 -1.14 -4.62 6.41
C LEU A 120 -1.48 -3.62 5.31
N VAL A 121 -2.59 -3.87 4.63
CA VAL A 121 -3.21 -2.92 3.70
C VAL A 121 -4.53 -2.48 4.30
N THR A 122 -4.72 -1.17 4.38
CA THR A 122 -5.94 -0.57 4.92
C THR A 122 -6.08 0.87 4.45
N GLN A 123 -7.25 1.46 4.67
CA GLN A 123 -7.52 2.84 4.30
C GLN A 123 -6.86 3.80 5.30
N GLY A 124 -6.12 4.77 4.78
CA GLY A 124 -5.55 5.87 5.55
C GLY A 124 -6.54 7.02 5.79
N SER A 125 -6.11 8.03 6.54
CA SER A 125 -6.95 9.21 6.83
C SER A 125 -7.33 10.04 5.59
N THR A 126 -6.60 9.88 4.47
CA THR A 126 -6.94 10.53 3.19
C THR A 126 -8.08 9.84 2.45
N GLY A 127 -8.52 8.67 2.93
CA GLY A 127 -9.52 7.84 2.26
C GLY A 127 -8.93 6.93 1.17
N GLN A 128 -7.63 7.00 0.89
CA GLN A 128 -6.95 6.10 -0.04
C GLN A 128 -6.41 4.85 0.68
N LEU A 129 -6.28 3.75 -0.06
CA LEU A 129 -5.64 2.53 0.43
C LEU A 129 -4.13 2.73 0.54
N GLY A 130 -3.56 2.34 1.68
CA GLY A 130 -2.13 2.40 1.95
C GLY A 130 -1.59 1.08 2.47
N LEU A 131 -0.30 0.85 2.20
CA LEU A 131 0.47 -0.21 2.84
C LEU A 131 1.16 0.34 4.09
N TYR A 132 1.05 -0.40 5.19
CA TYR A 132 1.70 -0.09 6.45
C TYR A 132 2.54 -1.29 6.88
N ARG A 133 3.67 -1.00 7.53
CA ARG A 133 4.54 -1.99 8.16
C ARG A 133 4.64 -1.70 9.64
N TYR A 134 4.27 -2.67 10.45
CA TYR A 134 4.40 -2.63 11.89
C TYR A 134 5.71 -3.31 12.26
N GLU A 135 6.51 -2.65 13.09
CA GLU A 135 7.77 -3.17 13.61
C GLU A 135 7.71 -3.13 15.13
N THR A 136 7.65 -4.30 15.77
CA THR A 136 7.53 -4.40 17.22
C THR A 136 8.85 -4.84 17.84
N GLN A 137 9.29 -4.11 18.86
CA GLN A 137 10.42 -4.48 19.71
C GLN A 137 9.91 -4.85 21.10
N MET A 138 10.54 -5.86 21.69
CA MET A 138 10.23 -6.35 23.04
C MET A 138 11.49 -6.19 23.91
N MET A 139 11.31 -5.59 25.08
CA MET A 139 12.37 -5.35 26.07
C MET A 139 11.92 -5.89 27.43
N ALA A 140 12.84 -6.13 28.36
CA ALA A 140 12.46 -6.46 29.74
C ALA A 140 11.75 -5.25 30.38
N GLY A 141 10.61 -5.46 31.04
CA GLY A 141 9.82 -4.37 31.57
C GLY A 141 8.55 -4.79 32.31
N SER A 142 7.58 -3.88 32.37
CA SER A 142 6.39 -3.97 33.25
C SER A 142 5.06 -4.30 32.55
N GLY A 143 5.07 -4.81 31.32
CA GLY A 143 3.84 -5.14 30.58
C GLY A 143 3.19 -3.95 29.87
N LYS A 144 3.90 -2.83 29.73
CA LYS A 144 3.41 -1.62 29.03
C LYS A 144 3.68 -1.70 27.53
N HIS A 145 2.88 -0.97 26.76
CA HIS A 145 3.14 -0.75 25.33
C HIS A 145 3.32 0.74 25.05
N SER A 146 4.09 1.04 24.01
CA SER A 146 4.26 2.39 23.46
C SER A 146 4.20 2.32 21.94
N VAL A 147 3.69 3.38 21.31
CA VAL A 147 3.48 3.43 19.85
C VAL A 147 4.13 4.67 19.26
N SER A 148 4.89 4.50 18.20
CA SER A 148 5.52 5.57 17.42
C SER A 148 5.12 5.47 15.93
N GLY A 149 5.37 6.53 15.16
CA GLY A 149 5.01 6.58 13.73
C GLY A 149 3.57 7.04 13.41
N LEU A 150 2.72 7.25 14.43
CA LEU A 150 1.34 7.73 14.26
C LEU A 150 1.14 9.22 14.64
N GLY A 151 2.21 9.93 14.97
CA GLY A 151 2.16 11.36 15.32
C GLY A 151 1.20 11.67 16.47
N SER A 152 0.38 12.69 16.30
CA SER A 152 -0.67 13.11 17.25
C SER A 152 -2.02 12.44 17.02
N ASN A 153 -2.15 11.51 16.05
CA ASN A 153 -3.43 10.87 15.75
C ASN A 153 -3.83 9.88 16.86
N THR A 154 -4.76 10.29 17.71
CA THR A 154 -5.24 9.51 18.86
C THR A 154 -6.09 8.32 18.44
N ALA A 155 -6.90 8.44 17.39
CA ALA A 155 -7.75 7.35 16.91
C ALA A 155 -6.93 6.17 16.35
N ALA A 156 -5.87 6.45 15.60
CA ALA A 156 -4.97 5.41 15.11
C ALA A 156 -4.18 4.74 16.25
N LYS A 157 -3.77 5.51 17.26
CA LYS A 157 -3.14 4.96 18.48
C LYS A 157 -4.11 4.07 19.26
N GLU A 158 -5.38 4.45 19.31
CA GLU A 158 -6.42 3.65 19.95
C GLU A 158 -6.63 2.30 19.24
N ALA A 159 -6.54 2.25 17.91
CA ALA A 159 -6.60 0.98 17.16
C ALA A 159 -5.50 0.00 17.58
N VAL A 160 -4.25 0.49 17.74
CA VAL A 160 -3.13 -0.32 18.24
C VAL A 160 -3.36 -0.75 19.68
N ARG A 161 -3.90 0.15 20.51
CA ARG A 161 -4.24 -0.15 21.91
C ARG A 161 -5.29 -1.25 22.02
N VAL A 162 -6.34 -1.23 21.21
CA VAL A 162 -7.35 -2.30 21.13
C VAL A 162 -6.69 -3.64 20.81
N GLY A 163 -5.72 -3.66 19.88
CA GLY A 163 -4.91 -4.84 19.57
C GLY A 163 -4.13 -5.36 20.78
N PHE A 164 -3.47 -4.46 21.52
CA PHE A 164 -2.71 -4.81 22.73
C PHE A 164 -3.60 -5.26 23.90
N ASP A 165 -4.76 -4.63 24.09
CA ASP A 165 -5.70 -4.99 25.15
C ASP A 165 -6.32 -6.36 24.89
N TYR A 166 -6.67 -6.67 23.63
CA TYR A 166 -7.10 -8.01 23.22
C TYR A 166 -6.01 -9.05 23.43
N PHE A 167 -4.76 -8.72 23.06
CA PHE A 167 -3.57 -9.55 23.27
C PHE A 167 -3.41 -9.93 24.75
N LYS A 168 -3.47 -8.97 25.67
CA LYS A 168 -3.39 -9.24 27.11
C LYS A 168 -4.52 -10.15 27.61
N GLY A 169 -5.76 -9.89 27.18
CA GLY A 169 -6.93 -10.63 27.63
C GLY A 169 -7.00 -12.07 27.09
N ASN A 170 -6.39 -12.34 25.94
CA ASN A 170 -6.52 -13.61 25.24
C ASN A 170 -5.18 -14.37 25.10
N LEU A 171 -4.09 -13.89 25.71
CA LEU A 171 -2.77 -14.50 25.58
C LEU A 171 -2.76 -16.00 25.91
N ASN A 172 -3.47 -16.42 26.96
CA ASN A 172 -3.55 -17.81 27.39
C ASN A 172 -4.16 -18.74 26.32
N ARG A 173 -4.95 -18.20 25.38
CA ARG A 173 -5.52 -18.95 24.24
C ARG A 173 -4.52 -19.14 23.11
N ILE A 174 -3.45 -18.34 23.08
CA ILE A 174 -2.43 -18.32 22.04
C ILE A 174 -1.16 -19.04 22.52
N SER A 175 -0.72 -18.75 23.74
CA SER A 175 0.42 -19.41 24.38
C SER A 175 0.25 -19.45 25.90
N ALA A 176 0.05 -20.63 26.47
CA ALA A 176 -0.19 -20.82 27.90
C ALA A 176 1.02 -20.51 28.79
N SER A 177 2.24 -20.53 28.24
CA SER A 177 3.47 -20.29 28.99
C SER A 177 4.01 -18.86 28.87
N ALA A 178 3.49 -18.07 27.93
CA ALA A 178 4.02 -16.73 27.66
C ALA A 178 3.45 -15.71 28.65
N LYS A 179 4.32 -14.86 29.20
CA LYS A 179 3.93 -13.78 30.13
C LYS A 179 4.20 -12.44 29.49
N PHE A 180 3.14 -11.69 29.18
CA PHE A 180 3.34 -10.34 28.65
C PHE A 180 3.83 -9.35 29.72
N SER A 181 3.54 -9.62 31.00
CA SER A 181 3.82 -8.71 32.13
C SER A 181 5.30 -8.42 32.35
N ASP A 182 6.17 -9.33 31.91
CA ASP A 182 7.61 -9.28 32.16
C ASP A 182 8.33 -8.47 31.06
N HIS A 183 7.57 -7.97 30.09
CA HIS A 183 8.09 -7.33 28.89
C HIS A 183 7.42 -5.99 28.61
N GLU A 184 8.16 -5.04 28.07
CA GLU A 184 7.65 -3.82 27.47
C GLU A 184 7.73 -3.89 25.96
N TYR A 185 6.69 -3.38 25.31
CA TYR A 185 6.51 -3.45 23.88
C TYR A 185 6.59 -2.04 23.27
N HIS A 186 7.40 -1.90 22.22
CA HIS A 186 7.42 -0.69 21.41
C HIS A 186 7.02 -1.05 19.98
N LEU A 187 5.87 -0.56 19.53
CA LEU A 187 5.40 -0.75 18.17
C LEU A 187 5.65 0.53 17.37
N HIS A 188 6.47 0.43 16.35
CA HIS A 188 6.70 1.49 15.38
C HIS A 188 5.86 1.23 14.12
N VAL A 189 5.07 2.21 13.71
CA VAL A 189 4.29 2.15 12.47
C VAL A 189 5.04 2.89 11.37
N VAL A 190 5.36 2.19 10.29
CA VAL A 190 5.91 2.77 9.06
C VAL A 190 4.81 2.81 8.01
N GLU A 191 4.47 4.00 7.56
CA GLU A 191 3.58 4.20 6.41
C GLU A 191 4.40 4.24 5.12
N LEU A 192 3.96 3.52 4.09
CA LEU A 192 4.73 3.33 2.85
C LEU A 192 4.16 4.06 1.62
N HIS A 193 2.97 4.67 1.73
CA HIS A 193 2.25 5.32 0.62
C HIS A 193 1.70 6.73 0.95
N ASN A 194 2.10 7.33 2.08
CA ASN A 194 1.67 8.68 2.52
C ASN A 194 0.13 8.94 2.45
N THR A 195 -0.66 7.93 2.74
CA THR A 195 -2.14 7.95 2.89
C THR A 195 -2.61 8.46 4.26
N GLY A 196 -1.69 8.79 5.16
CA GLY A 196 -1.91 9.13 6.54
C GLY A 196 -2.22 7.92 7.44
N PRO A 197 -2.33 8.13 8.76
CA PRO A 197 -2.54 7.05 9.73
C PRO A 197 -3.90 6.38 9.57
N SER A 198 -3.93 5.06 9.70
CA SER A 198 -5.17 4.27 9.67
C SER A 198 -5.71 3.99 11.08
N THR A 199 -7.04 3.94 11.20
CA THR A 199 -7.76 3.54 12.42
C THR A 199 -8.16 2.06 12.42
N LYS A 200 -7.90 1.33 11.32
CA LYS A 200 -8.35 -0.05 11.11
C LYS A 200 -7.17 -1.02 11.08
N SER A 201 -6.42 -1.05 12.17
CA SER A 201 -5.14 -1.77 12.26
C SER A 201 -5.00 -2.65 13.51
N SER A 202 -6.08 -2.81 14.27
CA SER A 202 -6.09 -3.54 15.54
C SER A 202 -5.64 -5.00 15.39
N LEU A 203 -6.07 -5.69 14.34
CA LEU A 203 -5.70 -7.08 14.08
C LEU A 203 -4.20 -7.24 13.78
N ALA A 204 -3.64 -6.36 12.96
CA ALA A 204 -2.21 -6.38 12.65
C ALA A 204 -1.36 -6.11 13.89
N ALA A 205 -1.81 -5.22 14.78
CA ALA A 205 -1.17 -4.98 16.08
C ALA A 205 -1.15 -6.26 16.94
N LEU A 206 -2.29 -6.96 17.07
CA LEU A 206 -2.37 -8.24 17.79
C LEU A 206 -1.34 -9.25 17.26
N ILE A 207 -1.32 -9.46 15.93
CA ILE A 207 -0.38 -10.40 15.30
C ILE A 207 1.07 -9.99 15.55
N ALA A 208 1.39 -8.70 15.50
CA ALA A 208 2.73 -8.20 15.73
C ALA A 208 3.20 -8.46 17.19
N PHE A 209 2.33 -8.23 18.18
CA PHE A 209 2.63 -8.52 19.59
C PHE A 209 2.80 -10.02 19.85
N CYS A 210 1.93 -10.86 19.28
CA CYS A 210 2.07 -12.31 19.38
C CYS A 210 3.36 -12.81 18.71
N SER A 211 3.66 -12.29 17.52
CA SER A 211 4.86 -12.66 16.75
C SER A 211 6.14 -12.37 17.53
N ILE A 212 6.28 -11.18 18.12
CA ILE A 212 7.49 -10.83 18.89
C ILE A 212 7.58 -11.62 20.20
N LEU A 213 6.47 -11.79 20.94
CA LEU A 213 6.47 -12.51 22.21
C LEU A 213 6.83 -13.99 22.02
N MET A 214 6.36 -14.60 20.94
CA MET A 214 6.67 -15.98 20.60
C MET A 214 8.02 -16.14 19.88
N ASN A 215 8.70 -15.03 19.58
CA ASN A 215 9.89 -14.97 18.73
C ASN A 215 9.72 -15.76 17.42
N ARG A 216 8.52 -15.68 16.83
CA ARG A 216 8.15 -16.40 15.61
C ARG A 216 7.75 -15.41 14.53
N PRO A 217 8.43 -15.40 13.37
CA PRO A 217 8.05 -14.51 12.29
C PRO A 217 6.71 -14.94 11.67
N ILE A 218 6.00 -13.98 11.10
CA ILE A 218 4.87 -14.29 10.22
C ILE A 218 5.38 -14.94 8.92
N GLN A 219 4.46 -15.58 8.18
CA GLN A 219 4.79 -16.17 6.90
C GLN A 219 5.35 -15.14 5.91
N GLU A 220 6.26 -15.60 5.05
CA GLU A 220 6.91 -14.77 4.04
C GLU A 220 5.91 -14.09 3.10
N GLN A 221 6.18 -12.80 2.80
CA GLN A 221 5.40 -11.98 1.87
C GLN A 221 3.89 -11.98 2.16
N MET A 222 3.52 -12.04 3.44
CA MET A 222 2.14 -11.99 3.90
C MET A 222 1.67 -10.56 4.16
N VAL A 223 0.45 -10.26 3.68
CA VAL A 223 -0.33 -9.07 4.06
C VAL A 223 -1.54 -9.50 4.88
N VAL A 224 -1.73 -8.81 6.01
CA VAL A 224 -2.91 -8.96 6.87
C VAL A 224 -3.99 -7.98 6.43
N LEU A 225 -5.17 -8.51 6.14
CA LEU A 225 -6.36 -7.72 5.85
C LEU A 225 -7.41 -7.91 6.95
N GLY A 226 -8.21 -6.88 7.17
CA GLY A 226 -9.29 -6.87 8.14
C GLY A 226 -8.91 -6.19 9.45
N GLU A 227 -9.93 -5.93 10.25
CA GLU A 227 -9.78 -5.34 11.57
C GLU A 227 -10.61 -6.12 12.59
N MET A 228 -10.38 -5.82 13.86
CA MET A 228 -11.15 -6.41 14.95
C MET A 228 -11.58 -5.36 15.97
N THR A 229 -12.67 -5.66 16.67
CA THR A 229 -13.11 -4.92 17.85
C THR A 229 -12.47 -5.49 19.12
N LEU A 230 -12.53 -4.75 20.23
CA LEU A 230 -12.05 -5.23 21.53
C LEU A 230 -12.74 -6.53 22.00
N GLY A 231 -13.99 -6.76 21.57
CA GLY A 231 -14.73 -8.00 21.85
C GLY A 231 -14.31 -9.19 20.99
N GLY A 232 -13.42 -9.00 20.01
CA GLY A 232 -12.96 -10.05 19.11
C GLY A 232 -13.85 -10.29 17.89
N VAL A 233 -14.80 -9.39 17.60
CA VAL A 233 -15.55 -9.42 16.34
C VAL A 233 -14.65 -8.92 15.21
N VAL A 234 -14.58 -9.68 14.12
CA VAL A 234 -13.81 -9.37 12.91
C VAL A 234 -14.71 -8.66 11.90
N ASN A 235 -14.27 -7.49 11.42
CA ASN A 235 -15.01 -6.73 10.41
C ASN A 235 -14.51 -7.07 9.00
N PRO A 236 -15.39 -6.97 7.98
CA PRO A 236 -14.99 -7.17 6.59
C PRO A 236 -14.00 -6.08 6.12
N VAL A 237 -13.13 -6.48 5.18
CA VAL A 237 -12.23 -5.61 4.44
C VAL A 237 -13.01 -4.64 3.58
N GLN A 238 -12.63 -3.37 3.61
CA GLN A 238 -13.18 -2.36 2.70
C GLN A 238 -12.36 -2.34 1.42
N ASP A 239 -13.05 -2.32 0.28
CA ASP A 239 -12.44 -2.39 -1.05
C ASP A 239 -11.45 -3.57 -1.19
N LEU A 240 -12.01 -4.80 -1.23
CA LEU A 240 -11.22 -6.02 -1.32
C LEU A 240 -10.38 -6.08 -2.61
N ALA A 241 -10.96 -5.67 -3.74
CA ALA A 241 -10.27 -5.67 -5.02
C ALA A 241 -9.08 -4.70 -5.02
N GLY A 242 -9.28 -3.45 -4.57
CA GLY A 242 -8.19 -2.47 -4.43
C GLY A 242 -7.12 -2.92 -3.43
N SER A 243 -7.53 -3.53 -2.30
CA SER A 243 -6.60 -4.02 -1.28
C SER A 243 -5.69 -5.14 -1.80
N LEU A 244 -6.27 -6.07 -2.57
CA LEU A 244 -5.51 -7.16 -3.20
C LEU A 244 -4.59 -6.64 -4.32
N GLN A 245 -5.06 -5.66 -5.10
CA GLN A 245 -4.24 -5.03 -6.13
C GLN A 245 -3.01 -4.34 -5.50
N LEU A 246 -3.22 -3.54 -4.46
CA LEU A 246 -2.13 -2.86 -3.75
C LEU A 246 -1.16 -3.85 -3.09
N ALA A 247 -1.68 -4.95 -2.53
CA ALA A 247 -0.85 -6.02 -1.98
C ALA A 247 0.02 -6.67 -3.06
N MET A 248 -0.53 -6.92 -4.26
CA MET A 248 0.21 -7.49 -5.39
C MET A 248 1.33 -6.55 -5.82
N ASP A 249 1.00 -5.27 -6.02
CA ASP A 249 1.93 -4.23 -6.46
C ASP A 249 3.04 -4.00 -5.43
N SER A 250 2.73 -4.20 -4.15
CA SER A 250 3.68 -4.13 -3.03
C SER A 250 4.58 -5.37 -2.88
N GLY A 251 4.30 -6.44 -3.64
CA GLY A 251 5.09 -7.67 -3.65
C GLY A 251 4.62 -8.77 -2.70
N ALA A 252 3.37 -8.72 -2.23
CA ALA A 252 2.77 -9.79 -1.44
C ALA A 252 2.53 -11.05 -2.28
N LYS A 253 2.67 -12.22 -1.67
CA LYS A 253 2.28 -13.53 -2.24
C LYS A 253 1.23 -14.24 -1.41
N ARG A 254 1.11 -13.87 -0.12
CA ARG A 254 0.17 -14.46 0.82
C ARG A 254 -0.77 -13.39 1.37
N ILE A 255 -2.04 -13.72 1.49
CA ILE A 255 -3.04 -12.84 2.06
C ILE A 255 -3.73 -13.55 3.22
N LEU A 256 -3.80 -12.88 4.36
CA LEU A 256 -4.64 -13.30 5.47
C LEU A 256 -5.96 -12.53 5.39
N LEU A 257 -7.05 -13.23 5.11
CA LEU A 257 -8.35 -12.64 4.76
C LEU A 257 -9.46 -13.08 5.74
N PRO A 258 -10.29 -12.16 6.26
CA PRO A 258 -11.37 -12.55 7.15
C PRO A 258 -12.47 -13.30 6.40
N MET A 259 -13.05 -14.32 7.02
CA MET A 259 -14.23 -15.00 6.49
C MET A 259 -15.43 -14.05 6.31
N ALA A 260 -15.48 -12.95 7.08
CA ALA A 260 -16.48 -11.89 6.92
C ALA A 260 -16.44 -11.23 5.53
N SER A 261 -15.32 -11.29 4.80
CA SER A 261 -15.18 -10.77 3.43
C SER A 261 -15.46 -11.79 2.34
N ALA A 262 -15.96 -12.99 2.68
CA ALA A 262 -16.24 -14.01 1.68
C ALA A 262 -17.30 -13.57 0.63
N SER A 263 -18.25 -12.71 1.03
CA SER A 263 -19.26 -12.15 0.12
C SER A 263 -18.68 -11.23 -0.96
N ASP A 264 -17.51 -10.65 -0.71
CA ASP A 264 -16.88 -9.67 -1.61
C ASP A 264 -15.90 -10.32 -2.59
N ILE A 265 -15.58 -11.60 -2.42
CA ILE A 265 -14.68 -12.35 -3.31
C ILE A 265 -15.10 -12.26 -4.78
N PRO A 266 -16.40 -12.37 -5.15
CA PRO A 266 -16.83 -12.25 -6.55
C PRO A 266 -16.55 -10.87 -7.18
N THR A 267 -16.28 -9.83 -6.38
CA THR A 267 -15.93 -8.50 -6.89
C THR A 267 -14.47 -8.43 -7.39
N VAL A 268 -13.64 -9.41 -7.03
CA VAL A 268 -12.22 -9.46 -7.36
C VAL A 268 -12.03 -10.20 -8.69
N PRO A 269 -11.24 -9.65 -9.65
CA PRO A 269 -10.88 -10.38 -10.87
C PRO A 269 -10.20 -11.71 -10.55
N ALA A 270 -10.64 -12.80 -11.19
CA ALA A 270 -10.12 -14.15 -10.94
C ALA A 270 -8.60 -14.24 -11.16
N GLU A 271 -8.08 -13.50 -12.15
CA GLU A 271 -6.63 -13.43 -12.42
C GLU A 271 -5.85 -12.85 -11.25
N LEU A 272 -6.39 -11.83 -10.56
CA LEU A 272 -5.76 -11.23 -9.39
C LEU A 272 -5.84 -12.20 -8.19
N PHE A 273 -7.01 -12.78 -7.96
CA PHE A 273 -7.23 -13.71 -6.86
C PHE A 273 -6.32 -14.95 -6.94
N SER A 274 -6.10 -15.47 -8.16
CA SER A 274 -5.26 -16.66 -8.38
C SER A 274 -3.76 -16.47 -8.12
N LYS A 275 -3.29 -15.21 -8.03
CA LYS A 275 -1.87 -14.90 -7.77
C LYS A 275 -1.49 -15.03 -6.30
N PHE A 276 -2.47 -15.13 -5.41
CA PHE A 276 -2.25 -15.18 -3.97
C PHE A 276 -2.52 -16.56 -3.39
N GLN A 277 -1.70 -16.93 -2.40
CA GLN A 277 -2.07 -17.96 -1.45
C GLN A 277 -2.86 -17.32 -0.31
N ILE A 278 -4.16 -17.57 -0.29
CA ILE A 278 -5.08 -16.92 0.66
C ILE A 278 -5.36 -17.85 1.84
N SER A 279 -5.17 -17.34 3.05
CA SER A 279 -5.54 -18.00 4.31
C SER A 279 -6.73 -17.28 4.91
N PHE A 280 -7.86 -17.97 5.01
CA PHE A 280 -9.07 -17.42 5.63
C PHE A 280 -9.02 -17.56 7.14
N TYR A 281 -9.49 -16.58 7.90
CA TYR A 281 -9.63 -16.69 9.36
C TYR A 281 -11.03 -16.31 9.84
N ALA A 282 -11.50 -16.98 10.89
CA ALA A 282 -12.82 -16.76 11.46
C ALA A 282 -12.82 -15.77 12.64
N ASP A 283 -11.76 -15.82 13.45
CA ASP A 283 -11.61 -14.99 14.64
C ASP A 283 -10.16 -14.49 14.81
N PRO A 284 -9.88 -13.53 15.69
CA PRO A 284 -8.54 -12.95 15.83
C PRO A 284 -7.47 -13.93 16.33
N VAL A 285 -7.83 -14.95 17.12
CA VAL A 285 -6.88 -15.96 17.61
C VAL A 285 -6.50 -16.90 16.46
N ASP A 286 -7.48 -17.34 15.68
CA ASP A 286 -7.26 -18.10 14.44
C ASP A 286 -6.40 -17.33 13.44
N ALA A 287 -6.60 -16.01 13.33
CA ALA A 287 -5.76 -15.13 12.50
C ALA A 287 -4.28 -15.17 12.92
N VAL A 288 -4.00 -15.16 14.24
CA VAL A 288 -2.62 -15.26 14.76
C VAL A 288 -1.99 -16.59 14.40
N PHE A 289 -2.67 -17.71 14.62
CA PHE A 289 -2.15 -19.05 14.29
C PHE A 289 -1.83 -19.18 12.80
N LYS A 290 -2.75 -18.73 11.94
CA LYS A 290 -2.56 -18.73 10.48
C LYS A 290 -1.44 -17.79 10.05
N ALA A 291 -1.34 -16.60 10.62
CA ALA A 291 -0.28 -15.65 10.31
C ALA A 291 1.11 -16.21 10.64
N LEU A 292 1.22 -16.90 11.79
CA LEU A 292 2.46 -17.51 12.26
C LEU A 292 2.76 -18.85 11.58
N GLY A 293 1.79 -19.47 10.90
CA GLY A 293 1.94 -20.81 10.30
C GLY A 293 2.07 -21.90 11.36
N VAL A 294 1.30 -21.80 12.44
CA VAL A 294 1.14 -22.85 13.46
C VAL A 294 -0.27 -23.43 13.26
N ASN A 295 -0.37 -24.75 13.08
CA ASN A 295 -1.64 -25.48 13.08
C ASN A 295 -1.84 -26.15 14.44
#